data_AF-A0A9R0V1U7-F1
#
_entry.id   AF-A0A9R0V1U7-F1
#
_cell.length_a   1.000
_cell.length_b   1.000
_cell.length_c   1.000
_cell.angle_alpha   90.00
_cell.angle_beta   90.00
_cell.angle_gamma   90.00
#
_symmetry.space_group_name_H-M   'P 1'
#
loop_
_entity.id
_entity.type
_entity.pdbx_description
1 polymer ?
#
loop_
_entity_poly.entity_id
_entity_poly.type
_entity_poly.pdbx_seq_one_letter_code
_entity_poly.pdbx_strand_id
1 'polypeptide(L)'
;MSADAAGSNIISRRRSRLGDEAMPTPSSNAPDSSPFSNDGGASPSDIDRVLRGNGRRHHLPTAASPDAMDTDVAEPAAASLADCGAQSRPEGAHANMDDTGGGGSGGHAARPPLSGPRSGFRRLGLRGMKQRLLVVANRLPVSANRRGEDQWSLEISAGGLVSALLGVKDVDAKWIGWAGVNVPDEVGQQALTNALAEKRCIPVFLDEEIVHQYYNGYCNNILWPLFHYLGLPQEDRLATTRNFESQFDAYKRANQMFADVVYQHYQEGDVIWCHDYHLMFLPRCLKEHDINMKVGWFLHTPFPSSEIYRTLPSRSELLRSVLCADLVGFHTYDYARHFVSACTRILGLEGTPEGVEDQGKLTRVAAFPIGIDSDRFKRALDIDAAKRHVNELKQRFAGRKHR
;
A
#
# COMPACT_ATOMS: atom_id res chain seq x y z
N MET A 1 74.56 -29.95 0.59
CA MET A 1 73.23 -30.06 1.23
C MET A 1 72.24 -30.26 0.09
N SER A 2 72.17 -31.49 -0.45
CA SER A 2 71.10 -32.49 -0.21
C SER A 2 69.77 -32.06 -0.86
N ALA A 3 69.41 -32.64 -2.02
CA ALA A 3 68.70 -33.93 -2.18
C ALA A 3 67.20 -33.76 -1.82
N ASP A 4 66.20 -34.29 -2.52
CA ASP A 4 66.14 -35.40 -3.46
C ASP A 4 64.83 -35.34 -4.26
N ALA A 5 64.83 -36.04 -5.40
CA ALA A 5 63.65 -36.47 -6.13
C ALA A 5 63.25 -37.90 -5.70
N ALA A 6 62.07 -38.33 -6.15
CA ALA A 6 61.68 -39.71 -6.51
C ALA A 6 60.79 -40.54 -5.56
N GLY A 7 59.95 -41.34 -6.22
CA GLY A 7 59.03 -42.35 -5.70
C GLY A 7 57.73 -42.37 -6.52
N SER A 8 57.71 -42.69 -7.83
CA SER A 8 57.87 -44.00 -8.50
C SER A 8 56.82 -45.06 -8.16
N ASN A 9 56.09 -45.51 -9.21
CA ASN A 9 55.68 -46.90 -9.57
C ASN A 9 54.20 -47.01 -10.00
N ILE A 10 53.73 -47.81 -10.98
CA ILE A 10 54.28 -48.70 -12.01
C ILE A 10 53.08 -49.13 -12.90
N ILE A 11 53.26 -49.15 -14.24
CA ILE A 11 52.83 -50.17 -15.25
C ILE A 11 51.36 -50.69 -15.18
N SER A 12 50.53 -50.53 -16.21
CA SER A 12 50.53 -51.46 -17.36
C SER A 12 49.69 -50.99 -18.56
N ARG A 13 50.23 -51.28 -19.75
CA ARG A 13 49.61 -51.15 -21.07
C ARG A 13 48.71 -52.36 -21.35
N ARG A 14 47.56 -52.15 -22.02
CA ARG A 14 47.16 -52.96 -23.20
C ARG A 14 46.16 -52.20 -24.08
N ARG A 15 46.46 -52.17 -25.38
CA ARG A 15 45.67 -51.66 -26.50
C ARG A 15 44.88 -52.80 -27.15
N SER A 16 43.66 -52.51 -27.60
CA SER A 16 43.00 -52.98 -28.85
C SER A 16 41.59 -52.34 -28.90
N ARG A 17 41.28 -51.35 -29.75
CA ARG A 17 40.76 -51.42 -31.15
C ARG A 17 39.76 -52.58 -31.34
N LEU A 18 38.56 -52.46 -31.90
CA LEU A 18 37.80 -51.45 -32.66
C LEU A 18 36.33 -51.93 -32.64
N GLY A 19 35.34 -51.05 -32.79
CA GLY A 19 33.95 -51.43 -33.03
C GLY A 19 33.02 -50.23 -33.02
N ASP A 20 32.58 -49.82 -34.21
CA ASP A 20 31.57 -48.80 -34.49
C ASP A 20 30.27 -49.02 -33.70
N GLU A 21 29.74 -47.95 -33.11
CA GLU A 21 28.29 -47.70 -33.10
C GLU A 21 28.03 -46.21 -32.89
N ALA A 22 27.27 -45.64 -33.83
CA ALA A 22 26.87 -44.25 -33.87
C ALA A 22 25.52 -44.04 -33.16
N MET A 23 25.27 -42.78 -32.78
CA MET A 23 24.01 -42.13 -32.36
C MET A 23 23.74 -42.04 -30.85
N PRO A 24 22.99 -41.02 -30.36
CA PRO A 24 22.84 -39.65 -30.87
C PRO A 24 23.00 -38.57 -29.79
N THR A 25 23.25 -37.35 -30.25
CA THR A 25 23.13 -36.09 -29.50
C THR A 25 21.68 -35.84 -29.05
N PRO A 26 21.41 -35.41 -27.79
CA PRO A 26 20.09 -34.92 -27.44
C PRO A 26 19.90 -33.50 -27.98
N SER A 27 18.88 -33.39 -28.81
CA SER A 27 18.33 -32.19 -29.43
C SER A 27 17.91 -31.12 -28.41
N SER A 28 18.26 -29.88 -28.73
CA SER A 28 17.62 -28.66 -28.27
C SER A 28 16.10 -28.71 -28.49
N ASN A 29 15.32 -28.40 -27.46
CA ASN A 29 14.00 -27.78 -27.58
C ASN A 29 13.64 -27.18 -26.21
N ALA A 30 14.06 -25.93 -25.99
CA ALA A 30 13.48 -25.07 -24.96
C ALA A 30 12.29 -24.35 -25.60
N PRO A 31 11.08 -24.39 -25.03
CA PRO A 31 9.98 -23.57 -25.51
C PRO A 31 10.22 -22.11 -25.09
N ASP A 32 10.30 -21.28 -26.11
CA ASP A 32 10.33 -19.84 -26.10
C ASP A 32 9.09 -19.30 -25.34
N SER A 33 9.31 -18.59 -24.23
CA SER A 33 8.25 -17.91 -23.48
C SER A 33 8.53 -16.41 -23.44
N SER A 34 8.22 -15.77 -24.55
CA SER A 34 8.02 -14.32 -24.62
C SER A 34 6.63 -13.94 -24.06
N PRO A 35 6.51 -12.77 -23.39
CA PRO A 35 5.35 -12.42 -22.57
C PRO A 35 4.16 -11.98 -23.41
N PHE A 36 2.98 -12.37 -22.95
CA PHE A 36 1.67 -12.06 -23.51
C PHE A 36 1.48 -10.56 -23.79
N SER A 37 1.44 -10.24 -25.08
CA SER A 37 0.71 -9.10 -25.62
C SER A 37 -0.78 -9.31 -25.35
N ASN A 38 -1.40 -8.39 -24.62
CA ASN A 38 -2.82 -8.44 -24.30
C ASN A 38 -3.62 -7.83 -25.46
N ASP A 39 -4.07 -8.70 -26.37
CA ASP A 39 -5.08 -8.36 -27.38
C ASP A 39 -6.02 -9.57 -27.54
N GLY A 40 -7.33 -9.35 -27.37
CA GLY A 40 -8.36 -10.34 -27.68
C GLY A 40 -9.30 -10.70 -26.52
N GLY A 41 -10.50 -10.14 -26.55
CA GLY A 41 -11.58 -10.44 -25.61
C GLY A 41 -12.17 -11.85 -25.74
N ALA A 42 -12.63 -12.40 -24.61
CA ALA A 42 -13.42 -13.61 -24.54
C ALA A 42 -14.91 -13.29 -24.28
N SER A 43 -15.79 -14.00 -24.98
CA SER A 43 -17.25 -13.86 -24.96
C SER A 43 -17.90 -14.45 -23.69
N PRO A 44 -19.11 -13.98 -23.30
CA PRO A 44 -19.69 -14.24 -21.98
C PRO A 44 -20.57 -15.50 -21.92
N SER A 45 -20.01 -16.70 -22.18
CA SER A 45 -20.78 -17.96 -22.10
C SER A 45 -20.25 -19.05 -21.18
N ASP A 46 -19.14 -18.86 -20.47
CA ASP A 46 -18.54 -19.94 -19.64
C ASP A 46 -18.63 -19.74 -18.12
N ILE A 47 -19.35 -18.71 -17.64
CA ILE A 47 -19.49 -18.43 -16.20
C ILE A 47 -20.80 -19.01 -15.61
N ASP A 48 -21.77 -19.40 -16.43
CA ASP A 48 -23.11 -19.82 -15.94
C ASP A 48 -23.26 -21.35 -15.72
N ARG A 49 -22.17 -22.13 -15.84
CA ARG A 49 -22.19 -23.60 -15.71
C ARG A 49 -21.81 -24.12 -14.31
N VAL A 50 -21.37 -23.25 -13.40
CA VAL A 50 -20.95 -23.65 -12.03
C VAL A 50 -22.01 -23.38 -10.96
N LEU A 51 -23.10 -22.65 -11.27
CA LEU A 51 -24.11 -22.24 -10.28
C LEU A 51 -25.52 -22.86 -10.46
N ARG A 52 -25.66 -23.95 -11.23
CA ARG A 52 -26.93 -24.70 -11.29
C ARG A 52 -26.70 -26.21 -11.29
N GLY A 53 -26.85 -26.82 -10.12
CA GLY A 53 -26.89 -28.27 -10.01
C GLY A 53 -26.84 -28.78 -8.58
N ASN A 54 -27.97 -28.70 -7.87
CA ASN A 54 -28.39 -29.77 -6.95
C ASN A 54 -29.81 -29.53 -6.46
N GLY A 55 -30.76 -30.13 -7.16
CA GLY A 55 -32.13 -30.32 -6.71
C GLY A 55 -32.60 -31.71 -7.11
N ARG A 56 -32.66 -32.64 -6.15
CA ARG A 56 -33.51 -33.84 -6.25
C ARG A 56 -34.29 -33.99 -4.96
N ARG A 57 -35.61 -33.87 -5.09
CA ARG A 57 -36.64 -34.14 -4.09
C ARG A 57 -36.81 -35.65 -3.92
N HIS A 58 -37.07 -36.11 -2.70
CA HIS A 58 -37.90 -37.29 -2.45
C HIS A 58 -38.99 -36.96 -1.42
N HIS A 59 -40.07 -37.73 -1.51
CA HIS A 59 -41.45 -37.47 -1.13
C HIS A 59 -41.76 -37.28 0.37
N LEU A 60 -42.78 -36.46 0.63
CA LEU A 60 -43.63 -36.41 1.83
C LEU A 60 -44.47 -37.69 1.98
N PRO A 61 -44.96 -38.00 3.20
CA PRO A 61 -46.38 -37.72 3.47
C PRO A 61 -46.70 -37.11 4.85
N THR A 62 -47.61 -36.12 4.81
CA THR A 62 -48.75 -35.80 5.71
C THR A 62 -48.76 -36.28 7.17
N ALA A 63 -49.04 -35.40 8.14
CA ALA A 63 -50.37 -34.98 8.61
C ALA A 63 -50.33 -34.19 9.94
N ALA A 64 -51.34 -33.33 10.11
CA ALA A 64 -51.94 -32.80 11.36
C ALA A 64 -51.20 -31.73 12.21
N SER A 65 -51.81 -30.54 12.28
CA SER A 65 -51.90 -29.69 13.49
C SER A 65 -53.17 -30.09 14.28
N PRO A 66 -53.36 -29.80 15.60
CA PRO A 66 -53.45 -28.41 16.10
C PRO A 66 -53.06 -28.15 17.59
N ASP A 67 -53.12 -26.85 17.96
CA ASP A 67 -53.47 -26.24 19.26
C ASP A 67 -52.58 -26.30 20.53
N ALA A 68 -52.12 -25.09 20.92
CA ALA A 68 -52.39 -24.30 22.14
C ALA A 68 -52.19 -24.84 23.59
N MET A 69 -51.87 -23.84 24.45
CA MET A 69 -51.84 -23.77 25.93
C MET A 69 -50.56 -24.24 26.62
N ASP A 70 -49.76 -23.38 27.28
CA ASP A 70 -49.97 -22.56 28.50
C ASP A 70 -49.72 -23.34 29.81
N THR A 71 -49.25 -22.63 30.84
CA THR A 71 -48.78 -23.05 32.19
C THR A 71 -47.28 -23.45 32.28
N ASP A 72 -46.36 -22.70 32.91
CA ASP A 72 -46.28 -21.97 34.19
C ASP A 72 -45.68 -22.82 35.33
N VAL A 73 -44.93 -22.13 36.20
CA VAL A 73 -44.54 -22.49 37.58
C VAL A 73 -43.16 -23.13 37.86
N ALA A 74 -42.34 -22.29 38.51
CA ALA A 74 -41.54 -22.50 39.74
C ALA A 74 -40.02 -22.78 39.66
N GLU A 75 -39.26 -21.72 39.96
CA GLU A 75 -38.18 -21.77 40.98
C GLU A 75 -38.73 -22.17 42.37
N PRO A 76 -37.88 -22.49 43.36
CA PRO A 76 -37.51 -21.42 44.30
C PRO A 76 -36.03 -21.40 44.74
N ALA A 77 -35.48 -20.18 44.79
CA ALA A 77 -35.09 -19.44 46.01
C ALA A 77 -34.01 -20.07 46.95
N ALA A 78 -33.21 -19.33 47.72
CA ALA A 78 -33.21 -17.97 48.24
C ALA A 78 -31.75 -17.67 48.71
N ALA A 79 -31.28 -16.55 49.26
CA ALA A 79 -31.81 -15.27 49.76
C ALA A 79 -30.53 -14.40 50.05
N SER A 80 -30.50 -13.10 49.75
CA SER A 80 -30.86 -11.96 50.63
C SER A 80 -29.77 -11.62 51.69
N LEU A 81 -29.47 -10.38 52.11
CA LEU A 81 -30.08 -9.06 51.96
C LEU A 81 -29.17 -7.97 52.60
N ALA A 82 -29.42 -6.71 52.19
CA ALA A 82 -29.46 -5.46 52.97
C ALA A 82 -28.16 -4.64 53.25
N ASP A 83 -28.16 -3.30 53.31
CA ASP A 83 -29.12 -2.22 52.92
C ASP A 83 -28.40 -0.83 53.06
N CYS A 84 -29.07 0.20 52.54
CA CYS A 84 -28.79 1.61 52.23
C CYS A 84 -28.22 2.58 53.27
N GLY A 85 -27.84 3.77 52.75
CA GLY A 85 -27.96 5.04 53.47
C GLY A 85 -27.51 6.27 52.65
N ALA A 86 -28.47 7.09 52.19
CA ALA A 86 -28.27 8.42 51.62
C ALA A 86 -29.13 9.45 52.38
N GLN A 87 -28.60 10.66 52.61
CA GLN A 87 -29.21 11.95 53.02
C GLN A 87 -28.07 12.81 53.64
N SER A 88 -28.05 14.14 53.75
CA SER A 88 -28.70 15.34 53.18
C SER A 88 -27.92 16.54 53.79
N ARG A 89 -28.03 17.75 53.21
CA ARG A 89 -27.38 19.00 53.68
C ARG A 89 -27.93 19.49 55.04
N PRO A 90 -27.25 20.47 55.66
CA PRO A 90 -27.96 21.74 55.93
C PRO A 90 -27.18 23.00 55.54
N GLU A 91 -27.95 24.08 55.31
CA GLU A 91 -27.53 25.48 55.16
C GLU A 91 -27.50 26.22 56.52
N GLY A 92 -26.78 27.34 56.60
CA GLY A 92 -27.13 28.46 57.47
C GLY A 92 -25.95 29.30 58.00
N ALA A 93 -25.78 30.53 57.47
CA ALA A 93 -25.83 31.82 58.21
C ALA A 93 -24.89 32.94 57.67
N HIS A 94 -25.55 33.98 57.12
CA HIS A 94 -25.40 35.44 57.33
C HIS A 94 -24.09 36.22 57.12
N ALA A 95 -24.15 37.20 56.18
CA ALA A 95 -24.06 38.67 56.38
C ALA A 95 -23.70 39.34 55.02
N ASN A 96 -24.57 40.08 54.32
CA ASN A 96 -25.13 41.45 54.50
C ASN A 96 -24.41 42.52 53.64
N MET A 97 -25.24 43.25 52.86
CA MET A 97 -25.18 44.69 52.49
C MET A 97 -23.99 45.19 51.62
N ASP A 98 -24.10 46.02 50.58
CA ASP A 98 -25.03 47.12 50.18
C ASP A 98 -25.28 47.04 48.65
N ASP A 99 -26.45 47.31 48.06
CA ASP A 99 -27.28 48.54 47.92
C ASP A 99 -26.70 49.68 47.07
N THR A 100 -27.62 50.31 46.32
CA THR A 100 -27.54 51.40 45.32
C THR A 100 -27.20 50.95 43.88
N GLY A 101 -28.03 51.13 42.85
CA GLY A 101 -29.18 52.01 42.66
C GLY A 101 -28.90 52.96 41.51
N GLY A 102 -29.74 52.97 40.47
CA GLY A 102 -29.76 54.05 39.47
C GLY A 102 -29.81 53.59 38.02
N GLY A 103 -31.01 53.61 37.43
CA GLY A 103 -31.23 53.39 36.00
C GLY A 103 -30.96 54.62 35.13
N GLY A 104 -31.06 54.43 33.81
CA GLY A 104 -31.22 55.53 32.85
C GLY A 104 -30.59 55.33 31.48
N SER A 105 -31.45 55.07 30.50
CA SER A 105 -31.40 55.54 29.11
C SER A 105 -30.22 55.19 28.18
N GLY A 106 -30.50 54.26 27.26
CA GLY A 106 -30.57 54.52 25.81
C GLY A 106 -29.45 55.30 25.11
N GLY A 107 -28.67 54.59 24.28
CA GLY A 107 -27.83 55.18 23.24
C GLY A 107 -27.14 54.11 22.42
N HIS A 108 -27.67 53.81 21.23
CA HIS A 108 -27.02 52.97 20.22
C HIS A 108 -25.70 53.59 19.77
N ALA A 109 -24.58 52.91 20.04
CA ALA A 109 -23.31 53.13 19.37
C ALA A 109 -22.72 51.78 18.95
N ALA A 110 -22.53 51.62 17.64
CA ALA A 110 -22.00 50.42 17.01
C ALA A 110 -20.61 50.07 17.55
N ARG A 111 -20.47 48.86 18.11
CA ARG A 111 -19.18 48.25 18.46
C ARG A 111 -18.53 47.65 17.19
N PRO A 112 -17.24 47.87 16.94
CA PRO A 112 -16.53 47.16 15.88
C PRO A 112 -16.32 45.69 16.31
N PRO A 113 -16.24 44.73 15.36
CA PRO A 113 -16.10 43.33 15.71
C PRO A 113 -14.72 43.06 16.34
N LEU A 114 -14.75 42.36 17.48
CA LEU A 114 -13.59 41.82 18.18
C LEU A 114 -12.86 40.84 17.26
N SER A 115 -11.66 41.24 16.82
CA SER A 115 -10.68 40.36 16.19
C SER A 115 -10.15 39.36 17.21
N GLY A 116 -10.47 38.08 17.06
CA GLY A 116 -9.84 36.99 17.78
C GLY A 116 -8.33 36.88 17.48
N PRO A 117 -7.55 36.20 18.32
CA PRO A 117 -6.10 36.13 18.18
C PRO A 117 -5.73 35.36 16.92
N ARG A 118 -5.17 36.08 15.94
CA ARG A 118 -4.52 35.47 14.77
C ARG A 118 -3.32 34.66 15.26
N SER A 119 -3.47 33.34 15.26
CA SER A 119 -2.35 32.40 15.29
C SER A 119 -1.31 32.83 14.27
N GLY A 120 -0.16 33.26 14.77
CA GLY A 120 0.93 33.82 13.99
C GLY A 120 1.69 32.73 13.25
N PHE A 121 1.18 32.28 12.11
CA PHE A 121 2.05 31.71 11.08
C PHE A 121 2.86 32.87 10.49
N ARG A 122 4.04 33.13 11.06
CA ARG A 122 5.04 34.01 10.42
C ARG A 122 5.37 33.39 9.08
N ARG A 123 4.80 33.94 8.02
CA ARG A 123 5.15 33.66 6.64
C ARG A 123 6.54 34.27 6.41
N LEU A 124 7.59 33.56 6.85
CA LEU A 124 8.95 33.88 6.46
C LEU A 124 9.04 33.71 4.94
N GLY A 125 9.09 34.84 4.23
CA GLY A 125 10.11 35.12 3.21
C GLY A 125 10.38 34.16 2.04
N LEU A 126 9.67 33.06 1.84
CA LEU A 126 9.89 32.15 0.69
C LEU A 126 8.98 32.54 -0.49
N ARG A 127 9.16 33.77 -0.99
CA ARG A 127 8.50 34.20 -2.23
C ARG A 127 9.39 33.80 -3.40
N GLY A 128 9.21 32.59 -3.93
CA GLY A 128 9.78 32.20 -5.23
C GLY A 128 10.32 30.77 -5.37
N MET A 129 10.55 30.02 -4.28
CA MET A 129 11.04 28.64 -4.40
C MET A 129 9.88 27.65 -4.35
N LYS A 130 9.70 26.87 -5.42
CA LYS A 130 8.74 25.75 -5.44
C LYS A 130 9.17 24.72 -4.40
N GLN A 131 8.23 24.21 -3.61
CA GLN A 131 8.52 23.11 -2.70
C GLN A 131 8.99 21.91 -3.53
N ARG A 132 10.11 21.32 -3.14
CA ARG A 132 10.63 20.09 -3.73
C ARG A 132 9.98 18.88 -3.09
N LEU A 133 9.55 17.95 -3.94
CA LEU A 133 8.84 16.74 -3.55
C LEU A 133 9.49 15.53 -4.20
N LEU A 134 9.90 14.58 -3.38
CA LEU A 134 10.37 13.26 -3.84
C LEU A 134 9.22 12.28 -3.68
N VAL A 135 8.57 11.95 -4.81
CA VAL A 135 7.55 10.90 -4.87
C VAL A 135 8.27 9.56 -4.97
N VAL A 136 8.06 8.66 -4.01
CA VAL A 136 8.68 7.33 -4.01
C VAL A 136 7.59 6.29 -4.11
N ALA A 137 7.57 5.54 -5.22
CA ALA A 137 6.60 4.50 -5.48
C ALA A 137 7.30 3.29 -6.12
N ASN A 138 6.76 2.09 -5.92
CA ASN A 138 7.37 0.87 -6.45
C ASN A 138 7.65 0.95 -7.96
N ARG A 139 6.72 1.49 -8.76
CA ARG A 139 6.87 1.64 -10.21
C ARG A 139 7.08 3.09 -10.62
N LEU A 140 7.93 3.29 -11.62
CA LEU A 140 8.00 4.55 -12.36
C LEU A 140 6.74 4.75 -13.21
N PRO A 141 6.38 6.02 -13.53
CA PRO A 141 5.25 6.35 -14.39
C PRO A 141 5.58 6.13 -15.88
N VAL A 142 6.53 5.26 -16.20
CA VAL A 142 6.98 4.98 -17.56
C VAL A 142 7.21 3.49 -17.76
N SER A 143 7.00 3.03 -18.99
CA SER A 143 7.44 1.74 -19.50
C SER A 143 8.75 1.94 -20.24
N ALA A 144 9.78 1.19 -19.85
CA ALA A 144 11.09 1.22 -20.47
C ALA A 144 11.29 -0.02 -21.34
N ASN A 145 11.56 0.18 -22.63
CA ASN A 145 11.86 -0.89 -23.58
C ASN A 145 13.26 -0.68 -24.14
N ARG A 146 14.16 -1.65 -23.93
CA ARG A 146 15.54 -1.61 -24.44
C ARG A 146 15.53 -1.81 -25.95
N ARG A 147 16.18 -0.90 -26.69
CA ARG A 147 16.27 -0.93 -28.17
C ARG A 147 17.69 -1.26 -28.67
N GLY A 148 18.69 -1.20 -27.79
CA GLY A 148 20.09 -1.52 -28.05
C GLY A 148 20.89 -1.59 -26.76
N GLU A 149 22.22 -1.67 -26.84
CA GLU A 149 23.09 -1.72 -25.65
C GLU A 149 22.95 -0.44 -24.80
N ASP A 150 22.89 0.73 -25.43
CA ASP A 150 22.87 2.06 -24.81
C ASP A 150 21.59 2.87 -25.13
N GLN A 151 20.56 2.24 -25.71
CA GLN A 151 19.35 2.93 -26.16
C GLN A 151 18.08 2.37 -25.51
N TRP A 152 17.29 3.30 -24.97
CA TRP A 152 16.02 3.03 -24.31
C TRP A 152 14.89 3.85 -24.94
N SER A 153 13.78 3.18 -25.22
CA SER A 153 12.51 3.83 -25.56
C SER A 153 11.62 3.89 -24.31
N LEU A 154 11.13 5.09 -24.00
CA LEU A 154 10.34 5.36 -22.81
C LEU A 154 8.93 5.84 -23.17
N GLU A 155 7.93 5.09 -22.75
CA GLU A 155 6.52 5.44 -22.93
C GLU A 155 5.90 5.80 -21.58
N ILE A 156 5.11 6.87 -21.51
CA ILE A 156 4.46 7.25 -20.24
C ILE A 156 3.31 6.29 -19.98
N SER A 157 3.35 5.61 -18.85
CA SER A 157 2.31 4.68 -18.43
C SER A 157 1.09 5.44 -17.94
N ALA A 158 -0.09 5.04 -18.41
CA ALA A 158 -1.35 5.52 -17.86
C ALA A 158 -1.63 4.80 -16.53
N GLY A 159 -1.84 5.56 -15.45
CA GLY A 159 -2.19 5.03 -14.13
C GLY A 159 -2.90 6.07 -13.27
N GLY A 160 -3.68 5.60 -12.28
CA GLY A 160 -4.44 6.48 -11.37
C GLY A 160 -3.52 7.42 -10.57
N LEU A 161 -2.46 6.87 -9.96
CA LEU A 161 -1.46 7.64 -9.22
C LEU A 161 -0.70 8.63 -10.12
N VAL A 162 -0.29 8.17 -11.32
CA VAL A 162 0.39 9.01 -12.31
C VAL A 162 -0.50 10.18 -12.71
N SER A 163 -1.78 9.93 -12.98
CA SER A 163 -2.74 10.97 -13.38
C SER A 163 -3.03 11.97 -12.27
N ALA A 164 -3.10 11.52 -11.01
CA ALA A 164 -3.29 12.39 -9.86
C ALA A 164 -2.07 13.29 -9.64
N LEU A 165 -0.85 12.74 -9.74
CA LEU A 165 0.39 13.49 -9.52
C LEU A 165 0.74 14.45 -10.66
N LEU A 166 0.42 14.10 -11.91
CA LEU A 166 0.53 15.04 -13.04
C LEU A 166 -0.36 16.28 -12.88
N GLY A 167 -1.42 16.19 -12.08
CA GLY A 167 -2.33 17.31 -11.80
C GLY A 167 -1.82 18.30 -10.75
N VAL A 168 -0.77 17.96 -9.99
CA VAL A 168 -0.23 18.80 -8.92
C VAL A 168 0.57 19.96 -9.53
N LYS A 169 0.11 21.19 -9.27
CA LYS A 169 0.78 22.43 -9.70
C LYS A 169 1.68 22.97 -8.59
N ASP A 170 2.64 23.82 -8.96
CA ASP A 170 3.50 24.59 -8.03
C ASP A 170 4.44 23.79 -7.13
N VAL A 171 4.68 22.53 -7.46
CA VAL A 171 5.66 21.65 -6.79
C VAL A 171 6.72 21.22 -7.79
N ASP A 172 7.98 21.19 -7.38
CA ASP A 172 9.05 20.55 -8.15
C ASP A 172 9.15 19.08 -7.74
N ALA A 173 8.39 18.24 -8.45
CA ALA A 173 8.28 16.83 -8.14
C ALA A 173 9.25 15.98 -8.98
N LYS A 174 10.00 15.10 -8.30
CA LYS A 174 10.79 14.02 -8.91
C LYS A 174 10.23 12.68 -8.46
N TRP A 175 10.27 11.70 -9.36
CA TRP A 175 9.74 10.37 -9.11
C TRP A 175 10.88 9.36 -8.95
N ILE A 176 10.89 8.62 -7.84
CA ILE A 176 11.84 7.54 -7.58
C ILE A 176 11.07 6.23 -7.61
N GLY A 177 11.56 5.25 -8.38
CA GLY A 177 10.92 3.94 -8.48
C GLY A 177 11.60 2.95 -9.41
N TRP A 178 11.15 1.70 -9.40
CA TRP A 178 11.65 0.67 -10.29
C TRP A 178 11.06 0.82 -11.70
N ALA A 179 11.92 0.77 -12.71
CA ALA A 179 11.57 0.92 -14.13
C ALA A 179 10.80 -0.29 -14.71
N GLY A 180 10.70 -1.39 -13.95
CA GLY A 180 9.96 -2.57 -14.37
C GLY A 180 10.71 -3.55 -15.24
N VAL A 181 12.01 -3.30 -15.46
CA VAL A 181 12.90 -4.11 -16.27
C VAL A 181 14.14 -4.45 -15.45
N ASN A 182 14.72 -5.63 -15.70
CA ASN A 182 16.04 -5.99 -15.18
C ASN A 182 17.11 -5.38 -16.10
N VAL A 183 18.10 -4.71 -15.53
CA VAL A 183 19.21 -4.10 -16.25
C VAL A 183 20.52 -4.47 -15.54
N PRO A 184 21.14 -5.61 -15.89
CA PRO A 184 22.28 -6.14 -15.16
C PRO A 184 23.59 -5.41 -15.46
N ASP A 185 23.70 -4.73 -16.61
CA ASP A 185 24.91 -4.05 -17.05
C ASP A 185 24.92 -2.56 -16.71
N GLU A 186 26.07 -2.05 -16.23
CA GLU A 186 26.25 -0.65 -15.83
C GLU A 186 25.98 0.34 -16.99
N VAL A 187 26.38 -0.03 -18.22
CA VAL A 187 26.17 0.80 -19.41
C VAL A 187 24.67 1.02 -19.64
N GLY A 188 23.88 -0.05 -19.59
CA GLY A 188 22.42 0.00 -19.71
C GLY A 188 21.78 0.77 -18.56
N GLN A 189 22.26 0.63 -17.32
CA GLN A 189 21.77 1.39 -16.17
C GLN A 189 22.03 2.89 -16.33
N GLN A 190 23.23 3.28 -16.77
CA GLN A 190 23.57 4.68 -17.01
C GLN A 190 22.73 5.28 -18.15
N ALA A 191 22.58 4.54 -19.25
CA ALA A 191 21.76 4.95 -20.39
C ALA A 191 20.29 5.14 -19.98
N LEU A 192 19.73 4.20 -19.21
CA LEU A 192 18.36 4.30 -18.71
C LEU A 192 18.18 5.48 -17.75
N THR A 193 19.14 5.68 -16.84
CA THR A 193 19.14 6.81 -15.90
C THR A 193 19.10 8.15 -16.63
N ASN A 194 19.92 8.31 -17.67
CA ASN A 194 19.93 9.52 -18.49
C ASN A 194 18.59 9.76 -19.20
N ALA A 195 18.02 8.71 -19.82
CA ALA A 195 16.73 8.81 -20.50
C ALA A 195 15.57 9.14 -19.52
N LEU A 196 15.63 8.62 -18.30
CA LEU A 196 14.63 8.88 -17.26
C LEU A 196 14.74 10.27 -16.64
N ALA A 197 15.94 10.82 -16.57
CA ALA A 197 16.20 12.16 -16.01
C ALA A 197 15.43 13.25 -16.76
N GLU A 198 15.30 13.13 -18.09
CA GLU A 198 14.49 14.03 -18.92
C GLU A 198 13.00 14.08 -18.51
N LYS A 199 12.50 12.97 -17.94
CA LYS A 199 11.13 12.82 -17.45
C LYS A 199 11.02 13.02 -15.93
N ARG A 200 12.07 13.56 -15.29
CA ARG A 200 12.17 13.74 -13.82
C ARG A 200 11.96 12.44 -13.04
N CYS A 201 12.34 11.32 -13.65
CA CYS A 201 12.28 10.00 -13.06
C CYS A 201 13.70 9.56 -12.67
N ILE A 202 13.80 8.86 -11.54
CA ILE A 202 15.03 8.37 -10.96
C ILE A 202 14.82 6.86 -10.75
N PRO A 203 15.58 6.00 -11.46
CA PRO A 203 15.41 4.57 -11.35
C PRO A 203 15.96 4.01 -10.03
N VAL A 204 15.24 3.04 -9.47
CA VAL A 204 15.77 2.07 -8.52
C VAL A 204 15.96 0.76 -9.29
N PHE A 205 17.20 0.28 -9.34
CA PHE A 205 17.52 -0.98 -10.00
C PHE A 205 17.35 -2.11 -8.99
N LEU A 206 16.50 -3.08 -9.33
CA LEU A 206 16.28 -4.29 -8.54
C LEU A 206 16.70 -5.48 -9.39
N ASP A 207 17.50 -6.37 -8.81
CA ASP A 207 17.86 -7.63 -9.46
C ASP A 207 16.66 -8.62 -9.48
N GLU A 208 16.79 -9.68 -10.27
CA GLU A 208 15.74 -10.69 -10.44
C GLU A 208 15.38 -11.41 -9.15
N GLU A 209 16.36 -11.67 -8.27
CA GLU A 209 16.13 -12.37 -7.01
C GLU A 209 15.28 -11.51 -6.06
N ILE A 210 15.64 -10.24 -5.92
CA ILE A 210 14.88 -9.25 -5.18
C ILE A 210 13.49 -9.12 -5.78
N VAL A 211 13.34 -8.92 -7.10
CA VAL A 211 12.01 -8.81 -7.72
C VAL A 211 11.15 -10.05 -7.43
N HIS A 212 11.73 -11.25 -7.50
CA HIS A 212 11.01 -12.49 -7.19
C HIS A 212 10.56 -12.55 -5.72
N GLN A 213 11.45 -12.29 -4.76
CA GLN A 213 11.15 -12.42 -3.33
C GLN A 213 10.33 -11.25 -2.77
N TYR A 214 10.70 -10.02 -3.13
CA TYR A 214 10.04 -8.79 -2.66
C TYR A 214 8.72 -8.52 -3.41
N TYR A 215 8.76 -8.39 -4.73
CA TYR A 215 7.60 -7.91 -5.48
C TYR A 215 6.59 -9.03 -5.70
N ASN A 216 7.02 -10.17 -6.26
CA ASN A 216 6.11 -11.28 -6.50
C ASN A 216 5.76 -12.03 -5.21
N GLY A 217 6.77 -12.37 -4.40
CA GLY A 217 6.59 -13.08 -3.13
C GLY A 217 5.86 -12.24 -2.08
N TYR A 218 6.54 -11.23 -1.55
CA TYR A 218 6.00 -10.51 -0.39
C TYR A 218 4.85 -9.55 -0.73
N CYS A 219 5.03 -8.70 -1.74
CA CYS A 219 4.03 -7.68 -2.08
C CYS A 219 2.77 -8.34 -2.66
N ASN A 220 2.91 -9.18 -3.69
CA ASN A 220 1.76 -9.71 -4.43
C ASN A 220 1.18 -11.00 -3.84
N ASN A 221 1.96 -11.88 -3.21
CA ASN A 221 1.41 -13.12 -2.63
C ASN A 221 1.03 -12.98 -1.15
N ILE A 222 1.50 -11.94 -0.44
CA ILE A 222 1.25 -11.79 1.01
C ILE A 222 0.47 -10.51 1.33
N LEU A 223 1.05 -9.34 1.03
CA LEU A 223 0.42 -8.07 1.41
C LEU A 223 -0.84 -7.78 0.61
N TRP A 224 -0.80 -7.96 -0.72
CA TRP A 224 -1.94 -7.70 -1.58
C TRP A 224 -3.16 -8.54 -1.15
N PRO A 225 -3.09 -9.88 -1.02
CA PRO A 225 -4.27 -10.68 -0.66
C PRO A 225 -4.80 -10.28 0.71
N LEU A 226 -3.90 -10.14 1.69
CA LEU A 226 -4.25 -9.77 3.06
C LEU A 226 -5.01 -8.43 3.12
N PHE A 227 -4.52 -7.42 2.40
CA PHE A 227 -5.12 -6.09 2.40
C PHE A 227 -6.48 -6.06 1.68
N HIS A 228 -6.74 -7.05 0.81
CA HIS A 228 -8.00 -7.25 0.13
C HIS A 228 -8.88 -8.34 0.77
N TYR A 229 -8.61 -8.69 2.04
CA TYR A 229 -9.40 -9.68 2.80
C TYR A 229 -9.38 -11.09 2.18
N LEU A 230 -8.42 -11.39 1.33
CA LEU A 230 -8.11 -12.74 0.86
C LEU A 230 -7.01 -13.26 1.80
N GLY A 231 -7.31 -14.27 2.62
CA GLY A 231 -6.38 -14.77 3.64
C GLY A 231 -5.00 -15.16 3.08
N LEU A 232 -4.04 -15.39 3.99
CA LEU A 232 -2.68 -15.80 3.60
C LEU A 232 -2.68 -17.12 2.81
N PRO A 233 -1.73 -17.31 1.88
CA PRO A 233 -1.59 -18.57 1.16
C PRO A 233 -1.53 -19.79 2.10
N GLN A 234 -2.30 -20.82 1.79
CA GLN A 234 -2.29 -22.10 2.54
C GLN A 234 -1.34 -23.08 1.85
N GLU A 235 -0.05 -22.98 2.15
CA GLU A 235 0.95 -24.01 1.82
C GLU A 235 1.47 -24.69 3.10
N ASP A 236 2.30 -25.72 2.95
CA ASP A 236 2.90 -26.47 4.05
C ASP A 236 3.54 -25.53 5.08
N ARG A 237 2.97 -25.48 6.31
CA ARG A 237 3.30 -24.46 7.33
C ARG A 237 4.80 -24.23 7.57
N LEU A 238 5.62 -25.29 7.49
CA LEU A 238 7.08 -25.20 7.69
C LEU A 238 7.81 -24.55 6.50
N ALA A 239 7.45 -24.93 5.28
CA ALA A 239 7.98 -24.31 4.06
C ALA A 239 7.51 -22.87 3.93
N THR A 240 6.23 -22.64 4.23
CA THR A 240 5.59 -21.33 4.28
C THR A 240 6.29 -20.40 5.28
N THR A 241 6.62 -20.86 6.49
CA THR A 241 7.31 -20.01 7.49
C THR A 241 8.70 -19.56 7.03
N ARG A 242 9.50 -20.48 6.46
CA ARG A 242 10.83 -20.13 5.93
C ARG A 242 10.77 -19.20 4.73
N ASN A 243 9.76 -19.37 3.88
CA ASN A 243 9.51 -18.47 2.75
C ASN A 243 9.05 -17.08 3.22
N PHE A 244 8.23 -17.00 4.27
CA PHE A 244 7.79 -15.71 4.83
C PHE A 244 8.97 -14.86 5.33
N GLU A 245 9.90 -15.46 6.06
CA GLU A 245 11.05 -14.75 6.63
C GLU A 245 11.99 -14.25 5.52
N SER A 246 12.36 -15.12 4.57
CA SER A 246 13.24 -14.73 3.46
C SER A 246 12.60 -13.68 2.53
N GLN A 247 11.29 -13.78 2.27
CA GLN A 247 10.53 -12.78 1.51
C GLN A 247 10.45 -11.45 2.26
N PHE A 248 10.28 -11.48 3.59
CA PHE A 248 10.25 -10.27 4.39
C PHE A 248 11.64 -9.61 4.50
N ASP A 249 12.71 -10.40 4.56
CA ASP A 249 14.08 -9.88 4.49
C ASP A 249 14.38 -9.27 3.13
N ALA A 250 13.96 -9.89 2.03
CA ALA A 250 14.02 -9.29 0.70
C ALA A 250 13.19 -8.00 0.63
N TYR A 251 12.04 -7.95 1.30
CA TYR A 251 11.20 -6.76 1.38
C TYR A 251 11.90 -5.59 2.10
N LYS A 252 12.55 -5.86 3.23
CA LYS A 252 13.41 -4.86 3.93
C LYS A 252 14.58 -4.43 3.05
N ARG A 253 15.28 -5.38 2.42
CA ARG A 253 16.40 -5.08 1.49
C ARG A 253 15.95 -4.17 0.34
N ALA A 254 14.84 -4.49 -0.32
CA ALA A 254 14.28 -3.65 -1.37
C ALA A 254 13.97 -2.24 -0.84
N ASN A 255 13.28 -2.11 0.30
CA ASN A 255 12.98 -0.80 0.89
C ASN A 255 14.27 0.00 1.23
N GLN A 256 15.34 -0.67 1.66
CA GLN A 256 16.64 -0.04 1.86
C GLN A 256 17.24 0.46 0.53
N MET A 257 17.17 -0.31 -0.54
CA MET A 257 17.64 0.13 -1.87
C MET A 257 16.87 1.36 -2.37
N PHE A 258 15.56 1.44 -2.11
CA PHE A 258 14.78 2.66 -2.39
C PHE A 258 15.26 3.83 -1.52
N ALA A 259 15.53 3.59 -0.23
CA ALA A 259 16.02 4.61 0.69
C ALA A 259 17.40 5.15 0.25
N ASP A 260 18.30 4.27 -0.19
CA ASP A 260 19.64 4.62 -0.66
C ASP A 260 19.58 5.58 -1.86
N VAL A 261 18.67 5.33 -2.81
CA VAL A 261 18.42 6.24 -3.94
C VAL A 261 17.79 7.56 -3.47
N VAL A 262 16.90 7.54 -2.48
CA VAL A 262 16.37 8.77 -1.89
C VAL A 262 17.49 9.62 -1.27
N TYR A 263 18.42 9.02 -0.53
CA TYR A 263 19.53 9.76 0.09
C TYR A 263 20.42 10.46 -0.92
N GLN A 264 20.68 9.82 -2.07
CA GLN A 264 21.49 10.40 -3.13
C GLN A 264 20.87 11.66 -3.76
N HIS A 265 19.54 11.80 -3.69
CA HIS A 265 18.81 12.89 -4.33
C HIS A 265 18.14 13.88 -3.37
N TYR A 266 18.10 13.55 -2.09
CA TYR A 266 17.53 14.37 -1.03
C TYR A 266 18.32 15.65 -0.83
N GLN A 267 17.59 16.75 -0.60
CA GLN A 267 18.13 18.01 -0.14
C GLN A 267 17.38 18.45 1.11
N GLU A 268 18.06 19.13 2.02
CA GLU A 268 17.44 19.60 3.26
C GLU A 268 16.18 20.43 2.97
N GLY A 269 15.07 20.05 3.60
CA GLY A 269 13.77 20.67 3.41
C GLY A 269 12.90 20.04 2.30
N ASP A 270 13.42 19.07 1.55
CA ASP A 270 12.61 18.24 0.63
C ASP A 270 11.53 17.50 1.44
N VAL A 271 10.36 17.32 0.81
CA VAL A 271 9.30 16.44 1.33
C VAL A 271 9.38 15.12 0.59
N ILE A 272 9.41 14.02 1.34
CA ILE A 272 9.42 12.66 0.78
C ILE A 272 8.03 12.09 0.95
N TRP A 273 7.45 11.62 -0.15
CA TRP A 273 6.13 11.02 -0.17
C TRP A 273 6.18 9.59 -0.68
N CYS A 274 6.12 8.66 0.27
CA CYS A 274 6.16 7.23 0.03
C CYS A 274 4.77 6.71 -0.32
N HIS A 275 4.68 5.84 -1.32
CA HIS A 275 3.41 5.31 -1.78
C HIS A 275 3.33 3.80 -1.69
N ASP A 276 2.18 3.37 -1.17
CA ASP A 276 1.62 2.04 -1.23
C ASP A 276 2.25 0.98 -0.33
N TYR A 277 1.59 -0.19 -0.29
CA TYR A 277 1.98 -1.33 0.55
C TYR A 277 3.37 -1.89 0.22
N HIS A 278 3.91 -1.59 -0.96
CA HIS A 278 5.25 -1.96 -1.38
C HIS A 278 6.37 -1.30 -0.58
N LEU A 279 6.09 -0.13 0.00
CA LEU A 279 7.08 0.75 0.63
C LEU A 279 6.69 1.10 2.08
N MET A 280 6.03 0.16 2.78
CA MET A 280 5.70 0.32 4.20
C MET A 280 6.93 0.36 5.10
N PHE A 281 8.08 -0.20 4.66
CA PHE A 281 9.29 -0.22 5.48
C PHE A 281 10.14 1.06 5.31
N LEU A 282 9.96 1.75 4.19
CA LEU A 282 10.75 2.90 3.78
C LEU A 282 10.74 4.07 4.80
N PRO A 283 9.61 4.44 5.45
CA PRO A 283 9.63 5.57 6.39
C PRO A 283 10.60 5.35 7.56
N ARG A 284 10.74 4.12 8.04
CA ARG A 284 11.75 3.77 9.05
C ARG A 284 13.17 3.92 8.53
N CYS A 285 13.48 3.35 7.36
CA CYS A 285 14.81 3.49 6.75
C CYS A 285 15.21 4.98 6.68
N LEU A 286 14.32 5.83 6.16
CA LEU A 286 14.56 7.26 6.00
C LEU A 286 14.80 7.97 7.34
N LYS A 287 13.96 7.71 8.35
CA LYS A 287 14.07 8.35 9.67
C LYS A 287 15.25 7.83 10.51
N GLU A 288 15.71 6.60 10.27
CA GLU A 288 16.95 6.07 10.85
C GLU A 288 18.19 6.75 10.27
N HIS A 289 18.13 7.22 9.01
CA HIS A 289 19.19 8.01 8.39
C HIS A 289 19.19 9.46 8.86
N ASP A 290 18.04 10.14 8.80
CA ASP A 290 17.87 11.49 9.34
C ASP A 290 16.44 11.69 9.88
N ILE A 291 16.35 11.86 11.20
CA ILE A 291 15.08 12.03 11.93
C ILE A 291 14.31 13.29 11.47
N ASN A 292 15.01 14.29 10.92
CA ASN A 292 14.43 15.57 10.49
C ASN A 292 13.82 15.54 9.10
N MET A 293 14.02 14.47 8.33
CA MET A 293 13.40 14.31 7.01
C MET A 293 11.88 14.38 7.12
N LYS A 294 11.21 15.15 6.26
CA LYS A 294 9.74 15.21 6.23
C LYS A 294 9.19 14.06 5.41
N VAL A 295 8.58 13.07 6.07
CA VAL A 295 8.14 11.83 5.43
C VAL A 295 6.62 11.69 5.55
N GLY A 296 5.94 11.65 4.42
CA GLY A 296 4.55 11.19 4.32
C GLY A 296 4.48 9.79 3.72
N TRP A 297 3.55 8.96 4.18
CA TRP A 297 3.26 7.66 3.58
C TRP A 297 1.76 7.56 3.26
N PHE A 298 1.41 7.06 2.06
CA PHE A 298 0.03 6.96 1.62
C PHE A 298 -0.29 5.57 1.04
N LEU A 299 -1.35 4.92 1.53
CA LEU A 299 -1.81 3.62 1.04
C LEU A 299 -2.88 3.75 -0.03
N HIS A 300 -2.68 3.08 -1.18
CA HIS A 300 -3.65 3.08 -2.28
C HIS A 300 -4.62 1.90 -2.25
N THR A 301 -4.26 0.82 -1.55
CA THR A 301 -5.17 -0.29 -1.29
C THR A 301 -6.05 -0.01 -0.07
N PRO A 302 -7.08 -0.84 0.18
CA PRO A 302 -7.71 -0.88 1.49
C PRO A 302 -6.69 -1.20 2.58
N PHE A 303 -6.96 -0.75 3.80
CA PHE A 303 -6.29 -1.26 5.00
C PHE A 303 -7.25 -2.24 5.70
N PRO A 304 -6.83 -3.49 5.97
CA PRO A 304 -7.73 -4.49 6.51
C PRO A 304 -8.03 -4.25 7.98
N SER A 305 -9.13 -4.81 8.48
CA SER A 305 -9.45 -4.77 9.90
C SER A 305 -8.33 -5.41 10.75
N SER A 306 -8.23 -5.03 12.03
CA SER A 306 -7.20 -5.57 12.93
C SER A 306 -7.25 -7.09 13.09
N GLU A 307 -8.45 -7.69 12.94
CA GLU A 307 -8.64 -9.15 13.00
C GLU A 307 -8.00 -9.89 11.83
N ILE A 308 -7.96 -9.25 10.66
CA ILE A 308 -7.28 -9.78 9.49
C ILE A 308 -5.80 -9.42 9.55
N TYR A 309 -5.46 -8.16 9.83
CA TYR A 309 -4.06 -7.71 9.85
C TYR A 309 -3.19 -8.51 10.86
N ARG A 310 -3.77 -8.93 12.00
CA ARG A 310 -3.03 -9.71 13.00
C ARG A 310 -2.56 -11.08 12.52
N THR A 311 -3.08 -11.61 11.40
CA THR A 311 -2.59 -12.88 10.84
C THR A 311 -1.21 -12.75 10.20
N LEU A 312 -0.78 -11.53 9.86
CA LEU A 312 0.54 -11.27 9.26
C LEU A 312 1.66 -11.50 10.31
N PRO A 313 2.68 -12.34 10.02
CA PRO A 313 3.78 -12.57 10.97
C PRO A 313 4.58 -11.31 11.32
N SER A 314 4.90 -10.48 10.33
CA SER A 314 5.65 -9.22 10.45
C SER A 314 4.80 -8.00 10.84
N ARG A 315 3.55 -8.23 11.27
CA ARG A 315 2.54 -7.20 11.58
C ARG A 315 3.08 -6.03 12.38
N SER A 316 3.82 -6.32 13.45
CA SER A 316 4.30 -5.30 14.39
C SER A 316 5.40 -4.44 13.77
N GLU A 317 6.30 -5.06 13.02
CA GLU A 317 7.44 -4.36 12.43
C GLU A 317 7.01 -3.41 11.31
N LEU A 318 6.04 -3.84 10.48
CA LEU A 318 5.47 -3.00 9.44
C LEU A 318 4.67 -1.82 10.01
N LEU A 319 3.85 -2.03 11.04
CA LEU A 319 3.13 -0.92 11.69
C LEU A 319 4.10 0.10 12.29
N ARG A 320 5.11 -0.37 13.03
CA ARG A 320 6.14 0.51 13.60
C ARG A 320 6.88 1.28 12.52
N SER A 321 7.17 0.62 11.40
CA SER A 321 7.87 1.28 10.30
C SER A 321 7.04 2.40 9.66
N VAL A 322 5.76 2.15 9.36
CA VAL A 322 4.86 3.18 8.84
C VAL A 322 4.69 4.32 9.85
N LEU A 323 4.62 4.02 11.15
CA LEU A 323 4.51 5.03 12.21
C LEU A 323 5.74 5.94 12.35
N CYS A 324 6.88 5.61 11.72
CA CYS A 324 8.02 6.53 11.64
C CYS A 324 7.71 7.78 10.78
N ALA A 325 6.77 7.68 9.84
CA ALA A 325 6.32 8.80 9.02
C ALA A 325 5.71 9.93 9.88
N ASP A 326 5.76 11.17 9.39
CA ASP A 326 5.13 12.33 10.03
C ASP A 326 3.63 12.42 9.71
N LEU A 327 3.22 11.84 8.57
CA LEU A 327 1.84 11.75 8.12
C LEU A 327 1.56 10.42 7.43
N VAL A 328 0.50 9.73 7.85
CA VAL A 328 -0.02 8.51 7.26
C VAL A 328 -1.37 8.81 6.62
N GLY A 329 -1.51 8.52 5.32
CA GLY A 329 -2.70 8.82 4.54
C GLY A 329 -3.39 7.58 3.98
N PHE A 330 -4.72 7.63 3.91
CA PHE A 330 -5.58 6.60 3.33
C PHE A 330 -6.66 7.21 2.43
N HIS A 331 -7.30 6.42 1.57
CA HIS A 331 -8.43 6.92 0.76
C HIS A 331 -9.68 7.26 1.56
N THR A 332 -10.01 6.47 2.58
CA THR A 332 -11.25 6.59 3.36
C THR A 332 -10.96 6.65 4.85
N TYR A 333 -11.91 7.21 5.59
CA TYR A 333 -11.84 7.24 7.05
C TYR A 333 -11.88 5.83 7.66
N ASP A 334 -12.58 4.89 7.04
CA ASP A 334 -12.62 3.51 7.52
C ASP A 334 -11.26 2.82 7.49
N TYR A 335 -10.47 3.04 6.43
CA TYR A 335 -9.12 2.50 6.33
C TYR A 335 -8.19 3.11 7.39
N ALA A 336 -8.27 4.43 7.57
CA ALA A 336 -7.55 5.13 8.63
C ALA A 336 -7.91 4.59 10.03
N ARG A 337 -9.21 4.41 10.31
CA ARG A 337 -9.70 3.83 11.57
C ARG A 337 -9.20 2.40 11.78
N HIS A 338 -9.17 1.57 10.74
CA HIS A 338 -8.63 0.22 10.82
C HIS A 338 -7.13 0.22 11.12
N PHE A 339 -6.36 1.12 10.53
CA PHE A 339 -4.94 1.28 10.83
C PHE A 339 -4.70 1.69 12.29
N VAL A 340 -5.41 2.70 12.79
CA VAL A 340 -5.33 3.12 14.20
C VAL A 340 -5.70 1.95 15.12
N SER A 341 -6.79 1.25 14.83
CA SER A 341 -7.20 0.06 15.60
C SER A 341 -6.17 -1.06 15.57
N ALA A 342 -5.45 -1.26 14.46
CA ALA A 342 -4.38 -2.25 14.37
C ALA A 342 -3.18 -1.83 15.23
N CYS A 343 -2.80 -0.55 15.21
CA CYS A 343 -1.74 -0.01 16.07
C CYS A 343 -2.07 -0.20 17.55
N THR A 344 -3.28 0.16 17.98
CA THR A 344 -3.70 0.00 19.38
C THR A 344 -3.73 -1.47 19.82
N ARG A 345 -4.32 -2.36 19.01
CA ARG A 345 -4.49 -3.78 19.41
C ARG A 345 -3.21 -4.60 19.33
N ILE A 346 -2.31 -4.30 18.40
CA ILE A 346 -1.12 -5.12 18.13
C ILE A 346 0.12 -4.55 18.81
N LEU A 347 0.27 -3.22 18.81
CA LEU A 347 1.43 -2.55 19.41
C LEU A 347 1.17 -2.04 20.83
N GLY A 348 -0.10 -1.96 21.25
CA GLY A 348 -0.47 -1.38 22.54
C GLY A 348 -0.34 0.15 22.59
N LEU A 349 -0.33 0.82 21.44
CA LEU A 349 -0.18 2.27 21.34
C LEU A 349 -1.51 3.01 21.49
N GLU A 350 -1.46 4.26 21.93
CA GLU A 350 -2.65 5.09 22.08
C GLU A 350 -3.11 5.62 20.73
N GLY A 351 -4.37 5.34 20.38
CA GLY A 351 -5.01 5.85 19.18
C GLY A 351 -5.88 7.06 19.51
N THR A 352 -5.66 8.17 18.82
CA THR A 352 -6.45 9.40 18.96
C THR A 352 -7.21 9.69 17.65
N PRO A 353 -8.19 10.61 17.65
CA PRO A 353 -8.83 11.06 16.41
C PRO A 353 -7.86 11.67 15.39
N GLU A 354 -6.70 12.15 15.86
CA GLU A 354 -5.68 12.81 15.03
C GLU A 354 -4.63 11.82 14.50
N GLY A 355 -4.48 10.65 15.13
CA GLY A 355 -3.51 9.64 14.72
C GLY A 355 -3.15 8.63 15.80
N VAL A 356 -1.87 8.26 15.85
CA VAL A 356 -1.34 7.28 16.82
C VAL A 356 -0.19 7.93 17.58
N GLU A 357 -0.21 7.81 18.90
CA GLU A 357 0.82 8.33 19.78
C GLU A 357 1.76 7.20 20.25
N ASP A 358 3.06 7.43 20.11
CA ASP A 358 4.13 6.53 20.57
C ASP A 358 5.16 7.36 21.35
N GLN A 359 5.26 7.14 22.66
CA GLN A 359 6.23 7.79 23.55
C GLN A 359 6.25 9.33 23.42
N GLY A 360 5.08 9.96 23.33
CA GLY A 360 4.93 11.42 23.21
C GLY A 360 5.13 11.97 21.79
N LYS A 361 5.38 11.10 20.79
CA LYS A 361 5.38 11.45 19.38
C LYS A 361 4.03 11.07 18.75
N LEU A 362 3.31 12.07 18.26
CA LEU A 362 2.07 11.86 17.51
C LEU A 362 2.37 11.72 16.01
N THR A 363 2.07 10.54 15.46
CA THR A 363 2.03 10.32 14.01
C THR A 363 0.61 10.58 13.51
N ARG A 364 0.44 11.61 12.67
CA ARG A 364 -0.87 12.00 12.16
C ARG A 364 -1.41 10.97 11.18
N VAL A 365 -2.69 10.64 11.31
CA VAL A 365 -3.39 9.72 10.40
C VAL A 365 -4.60 10.43 9.82
N ALA A 366 -4.74 10.44 8.50
CA ALA A 366 -5.84 11.15 7.83
C ALA A 366 -6.33 10.45 6.56
N ALA A 367 -7.56 10.81 6.17
CA ALA A 367 -8.18 10.33 4.94
C ALA A 367 -8.12 11.40 3.84
N PHE A 368 -7.56 11.05 2.69
CA PHE A 368 -7.48 11.87 1.49
C PHE A 368 -7.99 11.05 0.29
N PRO A 369 -9.25 11.22 -0.13
CA PRO A 369 -9.78 10.52 -1.30
C PRO A 369 -9.02 10.99 -2.55
N ILE A 370 -8.45 10.05 -3.29
CA ILE A 370 -7.72 10.39 -4.52
C ILE A 370 -8.70 10.74 -5.63
N GLY A 371 -8.41 11.82 -6.35
CA GLY A 371 -9.17 12.27 -7.51
C GLY A 371 -8.46 11.96 -8.83
N ILE A 372 -9.15 12.25 -9.92
CA ILE A 372 -8.59 12.28 -11.27
C ILE A 372 -8.58 13.71 -11.82
N ASP A 373 -7.69 14.01 -12.77
CA ASP A 373 -7.82 15.22 -13.60
C ASP A 373 -9.02 15.05 -14.55
N SER A 374 -10.21 15.39 -14.06
CA SER A 374 -11.46 15.23 -14.81
C SER A 374 -11.44 16.04 -16.11
N ASP A 375 -10.75 17.18 -16.15
CA ASP A 375 -10.73 18.05 -17.32
C ASP A 375 -9.83 17.48 -18.42
N ARG A 376 -8.74 16.78 -18.06
CA ARG A 376 -7.95 16.02 -19.04
C ARG A 376 -8.80 14.97 -19.75
N PHE A 377 -9.64 14.24 -19.03
CA PHE A 377 -10.53 13.24 -19.63
C PHE A 377 -11.62 13.88 -20.50
N LYS A 378 -12.22 15.00 -20.05
CA LYS A 378 -13.19 15.75 -20.87
C LYS A 378 -12.56 16.22 -22.19
N ARG A 379 -11.34 16.79 -22.14
CA ARG A 379 -10.61 17.19 -23.35
C ARG A 379 -10.26 16.00 -24.25
N ALA A 380 -9.92 14.85 -23.67
CA ALA A 380 -9.61 13.65 -24.46
C ALA A 380 -10.82 13.13 -25.25
N LEU A 381 -12.04 13.29 -24.71
CA LEU A 381 -13.28 12.95 -25.43
C LEU A 381 -13.54 13.84 -26.65
N ASP A 382 -12.94 15.02 -26.70
CA ASP A 382 -13.13 15.95 -27.81
C ASP A 382 -12.26 15.65 -29.04
N ILE A 383 -11.27 14.77 -28.90
CA ILE A 383 -10.37 14.36 -29.98
C ILE A 383 -11.15 13.58 -31.05
N ASP A 384 -10.99 13.94 -32.33
CA ASP A 384 -11.73 13.31 -33.43
C ASP A 384 -11.52 11.79 -33.52
N ALA A 385 -10.31 11.30 -33.21
CA ALA A 385 -10.04 9.87 -33.11
C ALA A 385 -10.90 9.20 -32.04
N ALA A 386 -11.03 9.81 -30.85
CA ALA A 386 -11.89 9.29 -29.78
C ALA A 386 -13.37 9.33 -30.18
N LYS A 387 -13.83 10.44 -30.80
CA LYS A 387 -15.21 10.58 -31.31
C LYS A 387 -15.56 9.51 -32.34
N ARG A 388 -14.66 9.27 -33.30
CA ARG A 388 -14.83 8.20 -34.32
C ARG A 388 -14.92 6.83 -33.66
N HIS A 389 -14.00 6.51 -32.75
CA HIS A 389 -14.00 5.22 -32.07
C HIS A 389 -15.26 5.00 -31.22
N VAL A 390 -15.73 6.03 -30.50
CA VAL A 390 -17.01 5.99 -29.77
C VAL A 390 -18.18 5.72 -30.71
N ASN A 391 -18.22 6.34 -31.89
CA ASN A 391 -19.27 6.11 -32.87
C ASN A 391 -19.22 4.69 -33.46
N GLU A 392 -18.03 4.17 -33.77
CA GLU A 392 -17.83 2.78 -34.20
C GLU A 392 -18.34 1.79 -33.16
N LEU A 393 -18.00 1.99 -31.88
CA LEU A 393 -18.48 1.15 -30.79
C LEU A 393 -20.01 1.23 -30.64
N LYS A 394 -20.60 2.43 -30.73
CA LYS A 394 -22.05 2.62 -30.70
C LYS A 394 -22.76 1.89 -31.84
N GLN A 395 -22.20 1.92 -33.05
CA GLN A 395 -22.75 1.20 -34.19
C GLN A 395 -22.63 -0.32 -34.01
N ARG A 396 -21.43 -0.80 -33.62
CA ARG A 396 -21.14 -2.22 -33.42
C ARG A 396 -22.01 -2.87 -32.36
N PHE A 397 -22.34 -2.14 -31.29
CA PHE A 397 -23.15 -2.63 -30.18
C PHE A 397 -24.57 -2.06 -30.15
N ALA A 398 -25.05 -1.53 -31.28
CA ALA A 398 -26.41 -1.02 -31.39
C ALA A 398 -27.45 -2.11 -31.00
N GLY A 399 -28.42 -1.73 -30.17
CA GLY A 399 -29.47 -2.64 -29.69
C GLY A 399 -29.03 -3.63 -28.60
N ARG A 400 -27.76 -3.63 -28.17
CA ARG A 400 -27.26 -4.47 -27.06
C ARG A 400 -27.00 -3.61 -25.82
N LYS A 401 -27.70 -3.91 -24.73
CA LYS A 401 -27.31 -3.45 -23.39
C LYS A 401 -26.81 -4.67 -22.63
N HIS A 402 -25.57 -4.64 -22.14
CA HIS A 402 -25.18 -5.56 -21.08
C HIS A 402 -25.96 -5.15 -19.83
N ARG A 403 -26.72 -6.10 -19.28
CA ARG A 403 -27.40 -5.97 -17.99
C ARG A 403 -26.39 -6.15 -16.87
#